data_AF-A0A1G8A6K2-F1
#
_entry.id   AF-A0A1G8A6K2-F1
#
_cell.length_a   1.000
_cell.length_b   1.000
_cell.length_c   1.000
_cell.angle_alpha   90.00
_cell.angle_beta   90.00
_cell.angle_gamma   90.00
#
_symmetry.space_group_name_H-M   'P 1'
#
loop_
_entity.id
_entity.type
_entity.pdbx_description
1 polymer ?
#
loop_
_entity_poly.entity_id
_entity_poly.type
_entity_poly.pdbx_seq_one_letter_code
_entity_poly.pdbx_strand_id
1 'polypeptide(L)'
;MSTSLTVFFIVFFPILACAETDSLQAKYFSIGFKKAGICFGNSTVYTGLRFNLMNKKVRTLNGFDLTLLDLDEDDNRTSNGISIGIVGKMQAQNNGLSIGGFMNAAERQNGIMLAAVMGGGTRLNGVGVMGGMMTDIVNGLAISAFLSDNRYIRDSAQNVVNGVALSLFIANIGEVRGMTVAACNLSILHKGLAIGGINRTSRLKGVQIGLYNIALNNPRGFRRLPFINMHFGK
;
A
#
# COMPACT_ATOMS: atom_id res chain seq x y z
N MET A 1 5.22 -21.08 28.78
CA MET A 1 5.02 -19.65 29.09
C MET A 1 6.17 -18.74 28.61
N SER A 2 7.29 -19.27 28.10
CA SER A 2 8.44 -18.45 27.67
C SER A 2 8.36 -17.91 26.24
N THR A 3 7.78 -18.66 25.29
CA THR A 3 7.80 -18.29 23.86
C THR A 3 7.03 -17.02 23.53
N SER A 4 5.87 -16.78 24.14
CA SER A 4 5.12 -15.53 23.94
C SER A 4 5.85 -14.31 24.50
N LEU A 5 6.52 -14.47 25.66
CA LEU A 5 7.28 -13.40 26.31
C LEU A 5 8.53 -13.03 25.50
N THR A 6 9.20 -14.02 24.90
CA THR A 6 10.37 -13.81 24.05
C THR A 6 10.00 -13.12 22.75
N VAL A 7 8.90 -13.51 22.10
CA VAL A 7 8.38 -12.81 20.91
C VAL A 7 8.00 -11.38 21.25
N PHE A 8 7.34 -11.16 22.40
CA PHE A 8 7.01 -9.82 22.88
C PHE A 8 8.28 -8.97 23.07
N PHE A 9 9.32 -9.52 23.71
CA PHE A 9 10.57 -8.81 23.90
C PHE A 9 11.27 -8.48 22.57
N ILE A 10 11.35 -9.42 21.63
CA ILE A 10 12.01 -9.20 20.33
C ILE A 10 11.27 -8.15 19.49
N VAL A 11 9.93 -8.14 19.53
CA VAL A 11 9.11 -7.16 18.80
C VAL A 11 9.18 -5.77 19.44
N PHE A 12 9.16 -5.68 20.77
CA PHE A 12 9.08 -4.39 21.48
C PHE A 12 10.43 -3.77 21.85
N PHE A 13 11.52 -4.54 21.94
CA PHE A 13 12.85 -4.02 22.28
C PHE A 13 13.39 -2.95 21.30
N PRO A 14 13.28 -3.10 19.97
CA PRO A 14 13.73 -2.05 19.05
C PRO A 14 12.86 -0.79 19.12
N ILE A 15 11.58 -0.91 19.50
CA ILE A 15 10.65 0.23 19.70
C ILE A 15 11.12 1.09 20.88
N LEU A 16 11.72 0.48 21.91
CA LEU A 16 12.17 1.15 23.14
C LEU A 16 13.52 1.88 23.00
N ALA A 17 14.37 1.47 22.04
CA ALA A 17 15.76 1.92 21.99
C ALA A 17 15.98 3.30 21.32
N CYS A 18 15.08 3.74 20.43
CA CYS A 18 15.25 4.95 19.59
C CYS A 18 14.19 6.03 19.82
N ALA A 19 13.68 6.10 21.04
CA ALA A 19 12.40 6.74 21.30
C ALA A 19 12.52 8.21 21.76
N GLU A 20 11.88 9.11 21.02
CA GLU A 20 11.58 10.50 21.42
C GLU A 20 10.09 10.62 21.73
N THR A 21 9.75 11.38 22.78
CA THR A 21 8.38 11.73 23.15
C THR A 21 8.31 13.23 23.42
N ASP A 22 7.27 13.88 22.90
CA ASP A 22 7.03 15.30 23.17
C ASP A 22 6.77 15.53 24.68
N SER A 23 7.23 16.64 25.25
CA SER A 23 7.14 16.90 26.71
C SER A 23 5.86 17.65 27.11
N LEU A 24 5.05 18.06 26.14
CA LEU A 24 3.88 18.92 26.36
C LEU A 24 2.62 18.09 26.69
N GLN A 25 2.48 17.71 27.97
CA GLN A 25 1.34 16.95 28.52
C GLN A 25 -0.04 17.65 28.41
N ALA A 26 -0.11 18.92 27.99
CA ALA A 26 -1.35 19.71 28.08
C ALA A 26 -2.49 19.26 27.14
N LYS A 27 -2.26 18.33 26.21
CA LYS A 27 -3.24 17.91 25.18
C LYS A 27 -3.50 16.40 25.09
N TYR A 28 -2.80 15.60 25.88
CA TYR A 28 -2.93 14.15 25.88
C TYR A 28 -2.48 13.58 27.21
N PHE A 29 -3.06 12.45 27.59
CA PHE A 29 -2.68 11.73 28.79
C PHE A 29 -1.64 10.68 28.43
N SER A 30 -0.52 10.62 29.16
CA SER A 30 0.48 9.57 28.95
C SER A 30 1.02 9.03 30.27
N ILE A 31 1.25 7.72 30.31
CA ILE A 31 1.89 7.01 31.43
C ILE A 31 3.06 6.22 30.84
N GLY A 32 4.25 6.34 31.42
CA GLY A 32 5.40 5.54 31.00
C GLY A 32 6.73 6.17 31.37
N PHE A 33 7.79 5.60 30.82
CA PHE A 33 9.14 6.13 30.95
C PHE A 33 9.33 7.34 30.03
N LYS A 34 10.39 8.12 30.26
CA LYS A 34 10.78 9.28 29.43
C LYS A 34 10.92 8.99 27.93
N LYS A 35 11.03 7.71 27.56
CA LYS A 35 11.28 7.25 26.21
C LYS A 35 10.08 6.53 25.61
N ALA A 36 9.31 5.78 26.39
CA ALA A 36 8.16 5.05 25.86
C ALA A 36 7.09 4.86 26.91
N GLY A 37 5.84 4.77 26.46
CA GLY A 37 4.73 4.53 27.36
C GLY A 37 3.44 4.16 26.66
N ILE A 38 2.35 4.45 27.36
CA ILE A 38 0.98 4.40 26.87
C ILE A 38 0.47 5.84 26.78
N CYS A 39 -0.05 6.24 25.61
CA CYS A 39 -0.63 7.55 25.36
C CYS A 39 -2.09 7.44 24.94
N PHE A 40 -2.91 8.31 25.51
CA PHE A 40 -4.28 8.57 25.13
C PHE A 40 -4.39 10.01 24.61
N GLY A 41 -4.62 10.15 23.30
CA GLY A 41 -4.82 11.45 22.65
C GLY A 41 -3.76 11.84 21.61
N ASN A 42 -3.72 13.14 21.29
CA ASN A 42 -2.95 13.70 20.17
C ASN A 42 -1.57 14.22 20.62
N SER A 43 -0.62 13.31 20.86
CA SER A 43 0.79 13.67 20.94
C SER A 43 1.38 13.87 19.55
N THR A 44 2.12 14.96 19.34
CA THR A 44 2.80 15.27 18.07
C THR A 44 3.88 14.24 17.74
N VAL A 45 4.68 13.86 18.75
CA VAL A 45 5.76 12.88 18.67
C VAL A 45 5.58 11.90 19.83
N TYR A 46 5.44 10.62 19.51
CA TYR A 46 5.24 9.60 20.54
C TYR A 46 5.92 8.29 20.20
N THR A 47 6.40 7.61 21.25
CA THR A 47 6.91 6.26 21.17
C THR A 47 6.23 5.36 22.20
N GLY A 48 5.74 4.20 21.75
CA GLY A 48 5.08 3.21 22.61
C GLY A 48 3.71 2.78 22.08
N LEU A 49 2.76 2.58 23.00
CA LEU A 49 1.37 2.23 22.69
C LEU A 49 0.53 3.50 22.69
N ARG A 50 -0.26 3.73 21.65
CA ARG A 50 -1.11 4.89 21.55
C ARG A 50 -2.53 4.51 21.19
N PHE A 51 -3.45 5.14 21.89
CA PHE A 51 -4.89 4.99 21.72
C PHE A 51 -5.49 6.36 21.44
N ASN A 52 -6.29 6.45 20.39
CA ASN A 52 -6.94 7.70 20.03
C ASN A 52 -8.30 7.47 19.40
N LEU A 53 -9.19 8.45 19.52
CA LEU A 53 -10.43 8.49 18.75
C LEU A 53 -10.19 9.13 17.39
N MET A 54 -9.40 10.20 17.36
CA MET A 54 -9.12 10.91 16.13
C MET A 54 -7.73 11.49 16.17
N ASN A 55 -6.90 11.05 15.24
CA ASN A 55 -5.57 11.59 15.07
C ASN A 55 -5.62 12.94 14.37
N LYS A 56 -5.06 13.96 15.02
CA LYS A 56 -4.87 15.32 14.48
C LYS A 56 -3.50 15.83 14.86
N LYS A 57 -2.78 16.39 13.88
CA LYS A 57 -1.44 16.99 14.07
C LYS A 57 -0.43 16.06 14.73
N VAL A 58 -0.51 14.78 14.38
CA VAL A 58 0.48 13.77 14.80
C VAL A 58 1.56 13.74 13.72
N ARG A 59 2.81 14.01 14.09
CA ARG A 59 3.92 14.09 13.15
C ARG A 59 4.74 12.80 13.11
N THR A 60 5.03 12.23 14.27
CA THR A 60 5.86 11.02 14.36
C THR A 60 5.33 10.06 15.39
N LEU A 61 5.13 8.82 14.98
CA LEU A 61 4.73 7.74 15.85
C LEU A 61 5.67 6.57 15.70
N ASN A 62 6.29 6.14 16.79
CA ASN A 62 7.11 4.93 16.85
C ASN A 62 6.42 3.89 17.74
N GLY A 63 6.02 2.74 17.20
CA GLY A 63 5.43 1.66 17.97
C GLY A 63 4.04 1.28 17.48
N PHE A 64 3.06 1.26 18.39
CA PHE A 64 1.71 0.79 18.12
C PHE A 64 0.70 1.94 18.23
N ASP A 65 -0.07 2.18 17.17
CA ASP A 65 -1.18 3.15 17.16
C ASP A 65 -2.50 2.44 16.91
N LEU A 66 -3.48 2.64 17.80
CA LEU A 66 -4.87 2.29 17.57
C LEU A 66 -5.71 3.56 17.58
N THR A 67 -6.21 3.94 16.40
CA THR A 67 -7.09 5.10 16.23
C THR A 67 -8.44 4.67 15.66
N LEU A 68 -9.53 5.31 16.07
CA LEU A 68 -10.82 5.10 15.41
C LEU A 68 -10.81 5.72 14.01
N LEU A 69 -10.30 6.96 13.89
CA LEU A 69 -10.19 7.69 12.64
C LEU A 69 -8.81 8.37 12.54
N ASP A 70 -8.14 8.23 11.40
CA ASP A 70 -6.95 9.00 11.08
C ASP A 70 -7.22 9.91 9.88
N LEU A 71 -7.20 11.22 10.13
CA LEU A 71 -7.33 12.23 9.10
C LEU A 71 -5.98 12.89 8.93
N ASP A 72 -5.51 12.90 7.69
CA ASP A 72 -4.26 13.55 7.35
C ASP A 72 -4.46 15.07 7.44
N GLU A 73 -3.88 15.69 8.46
CA GLU A 73 -3.82 17.15 8.63
C GLU A 73 -2.36 17.64 8.58
N ASP A 74 -1.37 16.75 8.36
CA ASP A 74 0.06 17.08 8.36
C ASP A 74 0.80 16.26 7.29
N ASP A 75 1.19 16.94 6.21
CA ASP A 75 1.87 16.38 5.04
C ASP A 75 3.19 15.63 5.37
N ASN A 76 3.72 15.75 6.59
CA ASN A 76 4.96 15.07 7.01
C ASN A 76 4.74 14.00 8.08
N ARG A 77 3.51 13.51 8.25
CA ARG A 77 3.23 12.48 9.23
C ARG A 77 3.95 11.15 8.91
N THR A 78 4.71 10.66 9.87
CA THR A 78 5.46 9.40 9.80
C THR A 78 4.99 8.43 10.90
N SER A 79 4.70 7.20 10.51
CA SER A 79 4.40 6.12 11.45
C SER A 79 5.36 4.95 11.25
N ASN A 80 6.17 4.65 12.26
CA ASN A 80 7.14 3.56 12.30
C ASN A 80 6.61 2.47 13.22
N GLY A 81 6.18 1.32 12.68
CA GLY A 81 5.63 0.21 13.47
C GLY A 81 4.27 -0.28 12.98
N ILE A 82 3.34 -0.49 13.91
CA ILE A 82 2.01 -1.05 13.65
C ILE A 82 0.97 0.02 13.93
N SER A 83 0.16 0.36 12.93
CA SER A 83 -0.82 1.43 13.08
C SER A 83 -2.15 1.05 12.45
N ILE A 84 -3.18 1.00 13.29
CA ILE A 84 -4.53 0.49 13.02
C ILE A 84 -5.52 1.65 13.12
N GLY A 85 -6.15 1.99 12.00
CA GLY A 85 -7.31 2.88 11.92
C GLY A 85 -8.58 2.05 11.76
N ILE A 86 -9.48 2.06 12.75
CA ILE A 86 -10.68 1.20 12.73
C ILE A 86 -11.61 1.59 11.57
N VAL A 87 -11.83 2.88 11.31
CA VAL A 87 -12.68 3.36 10.21
C VAL A 87 -11.84 3.68 9.01
N GLY A 88 -10.94 4.65 9.13
CA GLY A 88 -10.15 5.14 8.02
C GLY A 88 -8.79 5.56 8.51
N LYS A 89 -7.79 5.39 7.65
CA LYS A 89 -6.43 5.81 7.93
C LYS A 89 -5.86 6.61 6.76
N MET A 90 -5.37 7.81 7.02
CA MET A 90 -4.69 8.67 6.05
C MET A 90 -3.41 9.22 6.69
N GLN A 91 -2.27 9.11 6.01
CA GLN A 91 -0.98 9.57 6.52
C GLN A 91 0.03 9.75 5.39
N ALA A 92 1.03 10.62 5.56
CA ALA A 92 2.08 10.77 4.55
C ALA A 92 2.96 9.52 4.41
N GLN A 93 3.51 8.99 5.51
CA GLN A 93 4.45 7.87 5.45
C GLN A 93 4.21 6.81 6.53
N ASN A 94 4.31 5.53 6.13
CA ASN A 94 4.24 4.40 7.03
C ASN A 94 5.41 3.45 6.80
N ASN A 95 6.21 3.20 7.82
CA ASN A 95 7.31 2.26 7.82
C ASN A 95 6.93 1.08 8.74
N GLY A 96 6.20 0.10 8.20
CA GLY A 96 5.72 -1.06 8.94
C GLY A 96 4.36 -1.57 8.46
N LEU A 97 3.49 -1.93 9.42
CA LEU A 97 2.15 -2.47 9.17
C LEU A 97 1.10 -1.37 9.35
N SER A 98 0.32 -1.14 8.30
CA SER A 98 -0.81 -0.22 8.30
C SER A 98 -2.11 -0.99 8.07
N ILE A 99 -3.08 -0.86 8.97
CA ILE A 99 -4.42 -1.44 8.80
C ILE A 99 -5.42 -0.30 8.84
N GLY A 100 -6.27 -0.17 7.81
CA GLY A 100 -7.43 0.70 7.81
C GLY A 100 -8.68 -0.14 7.65
N GLY A 101 -9.69 -0.01 8.48
CA GLY A 101 -10.88 -0.87 8.37
C GLY A 101 -11.60 -0.67 7.04
N PHE A 102 -12.15 0.51 6.80
CA PHE A 102 -12.79 0.85 5.52
C PHE A 102 -11.76 1.34 4.49
N MET A 103 -10.94 2.32 4.89
CA MET A 103 -9.92 2.92 4.02
C MET A 103 -8.53 2.95 4.64
N ASN A 104 -7.50 2.78 3.82
CA ASN A 104 -6.11 3.03 4.19
C ASN A 104 -5.43 3.80 3.07
N ALA A 105 -4.94 5.01 3.33
CA ALA A 105 -4.24 5.84 2.38
C ALA A 105 -2.89 6.23 2.95
N ALA A 106 -1.82 6.01 2.19
CA ALA A 106 -0.49 6.44 2.56
C ALA A 106 0.28 6.91 1.33
N GLU A 107 0.81 8.13 1.32
CA GLU A 107 1.62 8.59 0.17
C GLU A 107 2.82 7.68 -0.05
N ARG A 108 3.48 7.27 1.03
CA ARG A 108 4.54 6.27 1.00
C ARG A 108 4.29 5.18 2.05
N GLN A 109 3.98 4.00 1.57
CA GLN A 109 3.98 2.79 2.39
C GLN A 109 5.29 2.02 2.17
N ASN A 110 6.07 1.83 3.24
CA ASN A 110 7.19 0.90 3.30
C ASN A 110 6.81 -0.25 4.25
N GLY A 111 6.30 -1.36 3.70
CA GLY A 111 5.86 -2.52 4.48
C GLY A 111 4.53 -3.09 4.02
N ILE A 112 3.62 -3.36 4.97
CA ILE A 112 2.33 -4.03 4.71
C ILE A 112 1.18 -3.04 4.89
N MET A 113 0.28 -2.98 3.91
CA MET A 113 -0.88 -2.11 3.93
C MET A 113 -2.15 -2.90 3.67
N LEU A 114 -3.09 -2.84 4.61
CA LEU A 114 -4.35 -3.56 4.57
C LEU A 114 -5.54 -2.59 4.61
N ALA A 115 -6.54 -2.82 3.76
CA ALA A 115 -7.84 -2.15 3.83
C ALA A 115 -8.97 -3.08 3.41
N ALA A 116 -10.16 -3.00 4.01
CA ALA A 116 -11.26 -3.86 3.56
C ALA A 116 -11.81 -3.39 2.20
N VAL A 117 -12.00 -2.08 2.02
CA VAL A 117 -12.72 -1.55 0.85
C VAL A 117 -11.81 -0.82 -0.11
N MET A 118 -11.10 0.23 0.33
CA MET A 118 -10.23 1.00 -0.57
C MET A 118 -8.91 1.34 0.09
N GLY A 119 -7.86 1.45 -0.72
CA GLY A 119 -6.65 2.08 -0.27
C GLY A 119 -5.73 2.48 -1.41
N GLY A 120 -4.64 3.12 -1.04
CA GLY A 120 -3.62 3.50 -2.00
C GLY A 120 -2.86 4.75 -1.60
N GLY A 121 -2.28 5.43 -2.59
CA GLY A 121 -1.39 6.56 -2.41
C GLY A 121 -0.29 6.56 -3.47
N THR A 122 0.78 7.32 -3.28
CA THR A 122 1.76 7.51 -4.36
C THR A 122 2.68 6.31 -4.53
N ARG A 123 3.15 5.70 -3.45
CA ARG A 123 4.13 4.60 -3.51
C ARG A 123 3.89 3.53 -2.45
N LEU A 124 3.77 2.29 -2.91
CA LEU A 124 3.77 1.08 -2.09
C LEU A 124 5.07 0.32 -2.33
N ASN A 125 5.96 0.31 -1.33
CA ASN A 125 7.14 -0.53 -1.26
C ASN A 125 6.87 -1.69 -0.29
N GLY A 126 6.42 -2.84 -0.80
CA GLY A 126 6.08 -4.00 0.01
C GLY A 126 4.80 -4.69 -0.44
N VAL A 127 3.87 -4.95 0.50
CA VAL A 127 2.65 -5.74 0.26
C VAL A 127 1.41 -4.90 0.53
N GLY A 128 0.49 -4.84 -0.42
CA GLY A 128 -0.81 -4.19 -0.27
C GLY A 128 -1.94 -5.20 -0.48
N VAL A 129 -2.89 -5.27 0.44
CA VAL A 129 -4.11 -6.08 0.30
C VAL A 129 -5.33 -5.21 0.56
N MET A 130 -6.14 -4.97 -0.47
CA MET A 130 -7.27 -4.04 -0.38
C MET A 130 -8.35 -4.29 -1.42
N GLY A 131 -9.62 -4.00 -1.13
CA GLY A 131 -10.70 -4.19 -2.10
C GLY A 131 -10.45 -3.44 -3.43
N GLY A 132 -10.24 -2.13 -3.35
CA GLY A 132 -9.78 -1.29 -4.46
C GLY A 132 -8.42 -0.67 -4.13
N MET A 133 -7.45 -0.83 -5.02
CA MET A 133 -6.12 -0.22 -4.90
C MET A 133 -5.97 0.90 -5.92
N MET A 134 -5.63 2.10 -5.43
CA MET A 134 -5.36 3.30 -6.23
C MET A 134 -3.95 3.80 -5.91
N THR A 135 -2.95 3.23 -6.58
CA THR A 135 -1.54 3.53 -6.29
C THR A 135 -0.75 3.85 -7.55
N ASP A 136 0.07 4.90 -7.50
CA ASP A 136 0.88 5.32 -8.65
C ASP A 136 2.08 4.39 -8.85
N ILE A 137 2.76 3.96 -7.79
CA ILE A 137 3.92 3.08 -7.90
C ILE A 137 3.78 1.92 -6.92
N VAL A 138 3.73 0.70 -7.45
CA VAL A 138 3.80 -0.54 -6.64
C VAL A 138 5.16 -1.19 -6.87
N ASN A 139 6.01 -1.20 -5.86
CA ASN A 139 7.26 -1.94 -5.80
C ASN A 139 7.09 -3.13 -4.83
N GLY A 140 6.59 -4.26 -5.34
CA GLY A 140 6.31 -5.45 -4.53
C GLY A 140 5.05 -6.19 -4.97
N LEU A 141 4.18 -6.52 -4.01
CA LEU A 141 2.98 -7.33 -4.22
C LEU A 141 1.71 -6.51 -3.94
N ALA A 142 0.83 -6.41 -4.93
CA ALA A 142 -0.50 -5.85 -4.79
C ALA A 142 -1.55 -6.95 -4.93
N ILE A 143 -2.45 -7.08 -3.95
CA ILE A 143 -3.62 -7.96 -3.98
C ILE A 143 -4.86 -7.09 -3.85
N SER A 144 -5.75 -7.13 -4.84
CA SER A 144 -6.99 -6.36 -4.79
C SER A 144 -8.13 -6.99 -5.56
N ALA A 145 -9.35 -6.46 -5.44
CA ALA A 145 -10.42 -6.77 -6.39
C ALA A 145 -10.27 -5.92 -7.66
N PHE A 146 -9.88 -4.65 -7.47
CA PHE A 146 -9.64 -3.69 -8.55
C PHE A 146 -8.32 -2.94 -8.30
N LEU A 147 -7.45 -2.92 -9.30
CA LEU A 147 -6.25 -2.08 -9.30
C LEU A 147 -6.39 -1.04 -10.42
N SER A 148 -6.35 0.23 -10.05
CA SER A 148 -6.53 1.34 -10.98
C SER A 148 -5.57 2.49 -10.68
N ASP A 149 -5.40 3.36 -11.65
CA ASP A 149 -4.70 4.63 -11.52
C ASP A 149 -5.36 5.55 -10.47
N ASN A 150 -4.55 6.32 -9.76
CA ASN A 150 -5.03 7.31 -8.81
C ASN A 150 -5.42 8.59 -9.57
N ARG A 151 -6.73 8.90 -9.58
CA ARG A 151 -7.31 10.02 -10.33
C ARG A 151 -6.87 11.42 -9.86
N TYR A 152 -6.02 11.51 -8.83
CA TYR A 152 -5.54 12.80 -8.30
C TYR A 152 -4.48 13.47 -9.20
N ILE A 153 -3.87 12.74 -10.14
CA ILE A 153 -2.96 13.33 -11.12
C ILE A 153 -3.67 13.41 -12.48
N ARG A 154 -3.88 14.64 -12.92
CA ARG A 154 -4.80 15.08 -13.98
C ARG A 154 -4.38 14.72 -15.41
N ASP A 155 -3.58 13.67 -15.61
CA ASP A 155 -3.19 13.23 -16.95
C ASP A 155 -2.81 11.73 -16.99
N SER A 156 -3.79 10.91 -17.40
CA SER A 156 -3.68 9.56 -18.01
C SER A 156 -2.57 8.59 -17.56
N ALA A 157 -2.95 7.54 -16.83
CA ALA A 157 -2.34 6.20 -16.82
C ALA A 157 -0.82 6.19 -16.61
N GLN A 158 -0.37 6.81 -15.52
CA GLN A 158 1.04 6.78 -15.11
C GLN A 158 1.34 5.77 -14.02
N ASN A 159 0.36 4.99 -13.57
CA ASN A 159 0.64 3.99 -12.55
C ASN A 159 1.59 2.89 -13.08
N VAL A 160 2.59 2.56 -12.27
CA VAL A 160 3.65 1.61 -12.54
C VAL A 160 3.62 0.48 -11.52
N VAL A 161 3.61 -0.76 -11.98
CA VAL A 161 3.79 -1.94 -11.14
C VAL A 161 5.15 -2.58 -11.44
N ASN A 162 6.08 -2.46 -10.50
CA ASN A 162 7.38 -3.13 -10.46
C ASN A 162 7.32 -4.33 -9.51
N GLY A 163 6.70 -5.43 -9.96
CA GLY A 163 6.49 -6.61 -9.12
C GLY A 163 5.31 -7.45 -9.57
N VAL A 164 4.44 -7.82 -8.63
CA VAL A 164 3.29 -8.69 -8.87
C VAL A 164 2.00 -7.95 -8.49
N ALA A 165 1.03 -7.92 -9.40
CA ALA A 165 -0.33 -7.48 -9.10
C ALA A 165 -1.32 -8.61 -9.34
N LEU A 166 -2.04 -8.99 -8.29
CA LEU A 166 -3.14 -9.94 -8.31
C LEU A 166 -4.43 -9.14 -8.11
N SER A 167 -5.25 -9.02 -9.15
CA SER A 167 -6.53 -8.32 -9.08
C SER A 167 -7.66 -9.29 -9.42
N LEU A 168 -8.74 -9.35 -8.65
CA LEU A 168 -9.82 -10.29 -8.92
C LEU A 168 -10.51 -10.00 -10.28
N PHE A 169 -10.82 -8.73 -10.54
CA PHE A 169 -11.60 -8.33 -11.71
C PHE A 169 -10.77 -7.57 -12.74
N ILE A 170 -10.23 -6.40 -12.36
CA ILE A 170 -9.60 -5.48 -13.29
C ILE A 170 -8.25 -5.02 -12.73
N ALA A 171 -7.22 -5.13 -13.56
CA ALA A 171 -5.94 -4.46 -13.39
C ALA A 171 -5.75 -3.46 -14.53
N ASN A 172 -5.99 -2.17 -14.26
CA ASN A 172 -5.79 -1.08 -15.20
C ASN A 172 -4.53 -0.30 -14.84
N ILE A 173 -3.43 -0.58 -15.56
CA ILE A 173 -2.08 -0.15 -15.19
C ILE A 173 -1.39 0.47 -16.40
N GLY A 174 -0.84 1.68 -16.27
CA GLY A 174 -0.04 2.33 -17.29
C GLY A 174 1.14 1.48 -17.74
N GLU A 175 2.07 1.21 -16.82
CA GLU A 175 3.24 0.37 -17.07
C GLU A 175 3.34 -0.81 -16.09
N VAL A 176 3.49 -2.01 -16.63
CA VAL A 176 3.83 -3.21 -15.84
C VAL A 176 5.27 -3.59 -16.12
N ARG A 177 6.05 -3.83 -15.06
CA ARG A 177 7.39 -4.43 -15.06
C ARG A 177 7.40 -5.60 -14.10
N GLY A 178 6.86 -6.74 -14.54
CA GLY A 178 6.68 -7.92 -13.69
C GLY A 178 5.51 -8.78 -14.13
N MET A 179 4.61 -9.11 -13.20
CA MET A 179 3.49 -10.01 -13.44
C MET A 179 2.15 -9.39 -13.04
N THR A 180 1.13 -9.57 -13.87
CA THR A 180 -0.26 -9.28 -13.49
C THR A 180 -1.14 -10.50 -13.67
N VAL A 181 -2.04 -10.73 -12.71
CA VAL A 181 -3.08 -11.76 -12.78
C VAL A 181 -4.41 -11.09 -12.51
N ALA A 182 -5.32 -11.09 -13.49
CA ALA A 182 -6.67 -10.53 -13.34
C ALA A 182 -7.65 -11.06 -14.38
N ALA A 183 -8.96 -11.01 -14.12
CA ALA A 183 -9.94 -11.36 -15.16
C ALA A 183 -9.76 -10.48 -16.42
N CYS A 184 -9.49 -9.18 -16.22
CA CYS A 184 -9.18 -8.20 -17.26
C CYS A 184 -7.90 -7.43 -16.92
N ASN A 185 -6.83 -7.65 -17.69
CA ASN A 185 -5.61 -6.84 -17.65
C ASN A 185 -5.65 -5.80 -18.77
N LEU A 186 -5.59 -4.53 -18.41
CA LEU A 186 -5.51 -3.39 -19.31
C LEU A 186 -4.20 -2.65 -19.02
N SER A 187 -3.35 -2.52 -20.03
CA SER A 187 -2.13 -1.72 -19.87
C SER A 187 -1.69 -0.97 -21.11
N ILE A 188 -0.93 0.11 -20.91
CA ILE A 188 -0.29 0.81 -22.02
C ILE A 188 0.99 0.06 -22.40
N LEU A 189 1.84 -0.21 -21.42
CA LEU A 189 3.11 -0.90 -21.58
C LEU A 189 3.16 -2.10 -20.64
N HIS A 190 3.42 -3.29 -21.17
CA HIS A 190 3.53 -4.50 -20.36
C HIS A 190 4.87 -5.18 -20.63
N LYS A 191 5.76 -5.16 -19.64
CA LYS A 191 7.06 -5.82 -19.64
C LYS A 191 7.04 -6.99 -18.65
N GLY A 192 6.79 -8.20 -19.14
CA GLY A 192 6.72 -9.40 -18.31
C GLY A 192 5.54 -10.31 -18.64
N LEU A 193 4.80 -10.77 -17.64
CA LEU A 193 3.77 -11.80 -17.77
C LEU A 193 2.38 -11.29 -17.37
N ALA A 194 1.43 -11.32 -18.30
CA ALA A 194 0.01 -11.09 -18.00
C ALA A 194 -0.74 -12.43 -18.02
N ILE A 195 -1.52 -12.71 -16.99
CA ILE A 195 -2.44 -13.86 -16.94
C ILE A 195 -3.86 -13.34 -16.71
N GLY A 196 -4.81 -13.73 -17.55
CA GLY A 196 -6.18 -13.27 -17.38
C GLY A 196 -7.19 -13.84 -18.35
N GLY A 197 -8.46 -13.50 -18.19
CA GLY A 197 -9.47 -13.79 -19.21
C GLY A 197 -9.21 -12.95 -20.46
N ILE A 198 -9.08 -11.64 -20.26
CA ILE A 198 -8.77 -10.66 -21.29
C ILE A 198 -7.48 -9.94 -20.94
N ASN A 199 -6.52 -9.93 -21.86
CA ASN A 199 -5.29 -9.15 -21.75
C ASN A 199 -5.25 -8.16 -22.90
N ARG A 200 -5.16 -6.86 -22.63
CA ARG A 200 -5.01 -5.83 -23.66
C ARG A 200 -3.86 -4.90 -23.32
N THR A 201 -2.89 -4.83 -24.22
CA THR A 201 -1.73 -3.97 -24.09
C THR A 201 -1.45 -3.20 -25.37
N SER A 202 -1.14 -1.90 -25.26
CA SER A 202 -0.72 -1.10 -26.42
C SER A 202 0.69 -1.48 -26.90
N ARG A 203 1.63 -1.70 -25.97
CA ARG A 203 2.98 -2.20 -26.23
C ARG A 203 3.33 -3.36 -25.31
N LEU A 204 3.31 -4.57 -25.84
CA LEU A 204 3.74 -5.78 -25.14
C LEU A 204 5.24 -6.01 -25.36
N LYS A 205 5.96 -6.28 -24.27
CA LYS A 205 7.32 -6.82 -24.26
C LYS A 205 7.38 -7.97 -23.26
N GLY A 206 6.84 -9.12 -23.66
CA GLY A 206 6.66 -10.27 -22.79
C GLY A 206 5.60 -11.22 -23.32
N VAL A 207 4.88 -11.86 -22.40
CA VAL A 207 3.90 -12.91 -22.69
C VAL A 207 2.56 -12.57 -22.04
N GLN A 208 1.48 -12.80 -22.77
CA GLN A 208 0.11 -12.78 -22.27
C GLN A 208 -0.45 -14.20 -22.38
N ILE A 209 -1.08 -14.66 -21.31
CA ILE A 209 -1.79 -15.93 -21.24
C ILE A 209 -3.25 -15.64 -20.88
N GLY A 210 -4.18 -16.07 -21.72
CA GLY A 210 -5.59 -15.78 -21.49
C GLY A 210 -6.52 -16.18 -22.60
N LEU A 211 -7.83 -16.15 -22.33
CA LEU A 211 -8.85 -16.49 -23.33
C LEU A 211 -8.77 -15.57 -24.55
N TYR A 212 -8.45 -14.29 -24.33
CA TYR A 212 -8.34 -13.31 -25.39
C TYR A 212 -7.23 -12.29 -25.14
N ASN A 213 -6.20 -12.29 -25.99
CA ASN A 213 -4.99 -11.49 -25.83
C ASN A 213 -4.81 -10.50 -26.98
N ILE A 214 -4.70 -9.22 -26.65
CA ILE A 214 -4.52 -8.12 -27.59
C ILE A 214 -3.18 -7.42 -27.32
N ALA A 215 -2.29 -7.43 -28.30
CA ALA A 215 -1.02 -6.70 -28.31
C ALA A 215 -0.95 -5.80 -29.55
N LEU A 216 -1.15 -4.48 -29.39
CA LEU A 216 -1.30 -3.57 -30.54
C LEU A 216 0.00 -3.34 -31.33
N ASN A 217 1.16 -3.56 -30.70
CA ASN A 217 2.47 -3.49 -31.34
C ASN A 217 2.83 -4.73 -32.18
N ASN A 218 2.01 -5.80 -32.16
CA ASN A 218 2.23 -6.93 -33.05
C ASN A 218 1.83 -6.65 -34.50
N PRO A 219 2.42 -7.36 -35.48
CA PRO A 219 1.96 -7.35 -36.87
C PRO A 219 0.49 -7.74 -36.97
N ARG A 220 -0.23 -7.21 -37.97
CA ARG A 220 -1.71 -7.21 -38.04
C ARG A 220 -2.36 -8.59 -37.75
N GLY A 221 -1.77 -9.69 -38.23
CA GLY A 221 -2.28 -11.05 -38.01
C GLY A 221 -2.05 -11.62 -36.60
N PHE A 222 -1.13 -11.05 -35.82
CA PHE A 222 -0.74 -11.52 -34.48
C PHE A 222 -1.16 -10.56 -33.36
N ARG A 223 -1.94 -9.52 -33.68
CA ARG A 223 -2.43 -8.54 -32.70
C ARG A 223 -3.44 -9.12 -31.73
N ARG A 224 -4.20 -10.14 -32.15
CA ARG A 224 -5.30 -10.73 -31.39
C ARG A 224 -5.16 -12.24 -31.46
N LEU A 225 -4.83 -12.88 -30.34
CA LEU A 225 -4.63 -14.32 -30.29
C LEU A 225 -5.36 -14.93 -29.09
N PRO A 226 -5.99 -16.09 -29.23
CA PRO A 226 -6.47 -16.86 -28.09
C PRO A 226 -5.29 -17.53 -27.38
N PHE A 227 -5.49 -17.86 -26.10
CA PHE A 227 -4.57 -18.59 -25.22
C PHE A 227 -3.22 -17.93 -24.93
N ILE A 228 -2.40 -17.65 -25.95
CA ILE A 228 -1.06 -17.11 -25.79
C ILE A 228 -0.82 -15.99 -26.82
N ASN A 229 -0.27 -14.86 -26.38
CA ASN A 229 0.30 -13.83 -27.23
C ASN A 229 1.64 -13.39 -26.67
N MET A 230 2.63 -13.14 -27.53
CA MET A 230 3.97 -12.79 -27.10
C MET A 230 4.63 -11.79 -28.06
N HIS A 231 5.50 -10.96 -27.50
CA HIS A 231 6.31 -10.03 -28.26
C HIS A 231 7.61 -9.75 -27.50
N PHE A 232 8.76 -10.03 -28.14
CA PHE A 232 10.10 -9.80 -27.55
C PHE A 232 10.95 -8.82 -28.37
N GLY A 233 10.35 -8.23 -29.41
CA GLY A 233 11.00 -7.24 -30.27
C GLY A 233 11.39 -5.96 -29.52
N LYS A 234 12.16 -5.13 -30.22
CA LYS A 234 12.51 -3.77 -29.78
C LYS A 234 11.28 -2.87 -29.81
#